data_AF-A0A075KHV4-F1
#
_entry.id   AF-A0A075KHV4-F1
#
_cell.length_a   1.000
_cell.length_b   1.000
_cell.length_c   1.000
_cell.angle_alpha   90.00
_cell.angle_beta   90.00
_cell.angle_gamma   90.00
#
_symmetry.space_group_name_H-M   'P 1'
#
loop_
_entity.id
_entity.type
_entity.pdbx_description
1 polymer ?
#
loop_
_entity_poly.entity_id
_entity_poly.type
_entity_poly.pdbx_seq_one_letter_code
_entity_poly.pdbx_strand_id
1 'polypeptide(L)'
;MEAEEIRQIFKDQFGFFPPCNVGANELGEDMGDLISQYHHLIWGEGVIPIKYRYLMALATAVYSEDDTRAKLELLKAVRNGATKEEIVEVFRQQVWMRGAPLIVKIVPLLKFLDKIEKA
;
A
#
# COMPACT_ATOMS: atom_id res chain seq x y z
N MET A 1 25.45 0.93 -3.06
CA MET A 1 25.15 -0.13 -2.08
C MET A 1 25.00 -1.41 -2.84
N GLU A 2 25.39 -2.54 -2.26
CA GLU A 2 25.22 -3.83 -2.94
C GLU A 2 23.73 -4.23 -2.98
N ALA A 3 23.29 -4.93 -4.03
CA ALA A 3 21.87 -5.24 -4.26
C ALA A 3 21.23 -6.05 -3.11
N GLU A 4 21.99 -6.91 -2.45
CA GLU A 4 21.51 -7.70 -1.30
C GLU A 4 21.30 -6.82 -0.05
N GLU A 5 22.10 -5.76 0.09
CA GLU A 5 22.00 -4.78 1.18
C GLU A 5 20.68 -3.99 1.06
N ILE A 6 20.36 -3.53 -0.16
CA ILE A 6 19.09 -2.88 -0.48
C ILE A 6 17.93 -3.82 -0.18
N ARG A 7 18.04 -5.08 -0.60
CA ARG A 7 17.00 -6.10 -0.39
C ARG A 7 16.70 -6.32 1.09
N GLN A 8 17.73 -6.33 1.93
CA GLN A 8 17.58 -6.53 3.36
C GLN A 8 16.90 -5.31 4.03
N ILE A 9 17.29 -4.08 3.67
CA ILE A 9 16.64 -2.84 4.16
C ILE A 9 15.13 -2.87 3.90
N PHE A 10 14.71 -3.28 2.69
CA PHE A 10 13.29 -3.35 2.36
C PHE A 10 12.52 -4.38 3.20
N LYS A 11 13.11 -5.55 3.42
CA LYS A 11 12.50 -6.58 4.27
C LYS A 11 12.38 -6.09 5.71
N ASP A 12 13.41 -5.44 6.23
CA ASP A 12 13.43 -4.96 7.61
C ASP A 12 12.44 -3.80 7.83
N GLN A 13 12.34 -2.88 6.88
CA GLN A 13 11.44 -1.72 6.99
C GLN A 13 9.98 -2.03 6.63
N PHE A 14 9.74 -2.84 5.59
CA PHE A 14 8.40 -3.00 5.00
C PHE A 14 7.86 -4.44 5.10
N GLY A 15 8.67 -5.39 5.58
CA GLY A 15 8.30 -6.80 5.71
C GLY A 15 8.30 -7.59 4.40
N PHE A 16 8.65 -6.96 3.27
CA PHE A 16 8.76 -7.60 1.97
C PHE A 16 9.68 -6.78 1.04
N PHE A 17 10.21 -7.44 0.00
CA PHE A 17 10.92 -6.75 -1.08
C PHE A 17 9.92 -6.38 -2.19
N PRO A 18 9.82 -5.10 -2.61
CA PRO A 18 8.83 -4.67 -3.58
C PRO A 18 8.96 -5.40 -4.93
N PRO A 19 7.88 -5.96 -5.49
CA PRO A 19 7.93 -6.69 -6.77
C PRO A 19 8.41 -5.85 -7.95
N CYS A 20 8.21 -4.53 -7.93
CA CYS A 20 8.70 -3.64 -8.98
C CYS A 20 10.23 -3.64 -9.08
N ASN A 21 10.95 -3.83 -7.97
CA ASN A 21 12.41 -3.91 -7.95
C ASN A 21 12.93 -5.24 -8.52
N VAL A 22 12.10 -6.30 -8.59
CA VAL A 22 12.50 -7.62 -9.13
C VAL A 22 12.64 -7.59 -10.65
N GLY A 23 11.88 -6.73 -11.36
CA GLY A 23 11.96 -6.58 -12.81
C GLY A 23 12.63 -5.29 -13.28
N ALA A 24 12.98 -4.37 -12.36
CA ALA A 24 13.52 -3.06 -12.72
C ALA A 24 14.85 -3.13 -13.47
N ASN A 25 15.73 -4.06 -13.08
CA ASN A 25 17.04 -4.23 -13.71
C ASN A 25 16.95 -4.80 -15.14
N GLU A 26 15.87 -5.51 -15.46
CA GLU A 26 15.59 -6.03 -16.80
C GLU A 26 15.16 -4.92 -17.78
N LEU A 27 14.78 -3.73 -17.27
CA LEU A 27 14.32 -2.59 -18.08
C LEU A 27 15.45 -1.65 -18.51
N GLY A 28 16.70 -1.91 -18.10
CA GLY A 28 17.86 -1.08 -18.40
C GLY A 28 17.97 0.16 -17.51
N GLU A 29 19.16 0.79 -17.54
CA GLU A 29 19.62 1.82 -16.58
C GLU A 29 19.56 1.38 -15.11
N ASP A 30 20.07 2.22 -14.21
CA ASP A 30 20.10 2.02 -12.75
C ASP A 30 18.68 2.10 -12.13
N MET A 31 17.68 1.59 -12.84
CA MET A 31 16.25 1.66 -12.55
C MET A 31 15.92 0.98 -11.23
N GLY A 32 16.64 -0.09 -10.86
CA GLY A 32 16.51 -0.71 -9.54
C GLY A 32 16.83 0.27 -8.40
N ASP A 33 17.94 1.00 -8.55
CA ASP A 33 18.39 1.99 -7.57
C ASP A 33 17.49 3.23 -7.57
N LEU A 34 17.07 3.71 -8.75
CA LEU A 34 16.13 4.84 -8.85
C LEU A 34 14.77 4.51 -8.23
N ILE A 35 14.21 3.34 -8.49
CA ILE A 35 12.94 2.90 -7.89
C ILE A 35 13.09 2.71 -6.39
N SER A 36 14.24 2.19 -5.93
CA SER A 36 14.54 2.07 -4.50
C SER A 36 14.57 3.44 -3.80
N GLN A 37 15.32 4.39 -4.36
CA GLN A 37 15.41 5.76 -3.85
C GLN A 37 14.05 6.46 -3.88
N TYR A 38 13.31 6.31 -4.97
CA TYR A 38 11.96 6.87 -5.09
C TYR A 38 10.99 6.24 -4.08
N HIS A 39 11.07 4.94 -3.85
CA HIS A 39 10.28 4.29 -2.80
C HIS A 39 10.59 4.89 -1.42
N HIS A 40 11.87 5.08 -1.09
CA HIS A 40 12.25 5.68 0.19
C HIS A 40 11.77 7.14 0.31
N LEU A 41 11.80 7.91 -0.78
CA LEU A 41 11.25 9.26 -0.81
C LEU A 41 9.73 9.28 -0.49
N ILE A 42 8.97 8.31 -1.02
CA ILE A 42 7.52 8.26 -0.84
C ILE A 42 7.11 7.63 0.49
N TRP A 43 7.82 6.60 0.95
CA TRP A 43 7.42 5.73 2.07
C TRP A 43 8.36 5.76 3.29
N GLY A 44 9.48 6.47 3.20
CA GLY A 44 10.38 6.73 4.33
C GLY A 44 9.81 7.78 5.29
N GLU A 45 10.66 8.39 6.11
CA GLU A 45 10.26 9.45 7.04
C GLU A 45 9.62 10.64 6.31
N GLY A 46 8.61 11.26 6.92
CA GLY A 46 7.90 12.37 6.31
C GLY A 46 6.94 13.06 7.26
N VAL A 47 6.40 14.21 6.82
CA VAL A 47 5.50 15.06 7.62
C VAL A 47 4.17 14.37 7.92
N ILE A 48 3.60 13.65 6.94
CA ILE A 48 2.38 12.88 7.12
C ILE A 48 2.76 11.50 7.68
N PRO A 49 2.23 11.11 8.85
CA PRO A 49 2.46 9.77 9.41
C PRO A 49 2.18 8.68 8.38
N ILE A 50 3.06 7.67 8.33
CA ILE A 50 3.05 6.64 7.28
C ILE A 50 1.70 5.92 7.17
N LYS A 51 1.02 5.71 8.30
CA LYS A 51 -0.35 5.18 8.39
C LYS A 51 -1.33 5.94 7.49
N TYR A 52 -1.34 7.28 7.58
CA TYR A 52 -2.24 8.11 6.80
C TYR A 52 -1.87 8.14 5.32
N ARG A 53 -0.57 8.05 4.99
CA ARG A 53 -0.13 7.89 3.60
C ARG A 53 -0.63 6.58 2.98
N TYR A 54 -0.61 5.47 3.72
CA TYR A 54 -1.21 4.21 3.25
C TYR A 54 -2.73 4.28 3.15
N LEU A 55 -3.43 4.99 4.05
CA LEU A 55 -4.87 5.22 3.92
C LEU A 55 -5.21 6.07 2.68
N MET A 56 -4.40 7.07 2.35
CA MET A 56 -4.52 7.83 1.09
C MET A 56 -4.29 6.95 -0.14
N ALA A 57 -3.28 6.08 -0.11
CA ALA A 57 -3.02 5.15 -1.19
C ALA A 57 -4.14 4.11 -1.35
N LEU A 58 -4.71 3.63 -0.24
CA LEU A 58 -5.89 2.78 -0.22
C LEU A 58 -7.09 3.47 -0.86
N ALA A 59 -7.35 4.74 -0.50
CA ALA A 59 -8.41 5.53 -1.09
C ALA A 59 -8.27 5.61 -2.63
N THR A 60 -7.07 5.93 -3.12
CA THR A 60 -6.77 5.98 -4.56
C THR A 60 -6.98 4.63 -5.25
N ALA A 61 -6.51 3.54 -4.65
CA ALA A 61 -6.65 2.19 -5.21
C ALA A 61 -8.11 1.72 -5.29
N VAL A 62 -8.90 2.03 -4.27
CA VAL A 62 -10.35 1.77 -4.25
C VAL A 62 -11.06 2.63 -5.30
N TYR A 63 -10.68 3.91 -5.40
CA TYR A 63 -11.21 4.82 -6.42
C TYR A 63 -10.87 4.38 -7.84
N SER A 64 -9.78 3.65 -8.06
CA SER A 64 -9.41 3.10 -9.37
C SER A 64 -9.96 1.70 -9.65
N GLU A 65 -10.69 1.06 -8.71
CA GLU A 65 -11.05 -0.38 -8.74
C GLU A 65 -9.85 -1.32 -8.93
N ASP A 66 -8.68 -0.94 -8.43
CA ASP A 66 -7.52 -1.84 -8.45
C ASP A 66 -7.57 -2.73 -7.20
N ASP A 67 -8.26 -3.87 -7.30
CA ASP A 67 -8.47 -4.79 -6.18
C ASP A 67 -7.15 -5.33 -5.60
N THR A 68 -6.13 -5.52 -6.44
CA THR A 68 -4.82 -6.02 -6.01
C THR A 68 -4.09 -4.96 -5.21
N ARG A 69 -4.04 -3.73 -5.73
CA ARG A 69 -3.45 -2.59 -5.02
C ARG A 69 -4.22 -2.27 -3.75
N ALA A 70 -5.55 -2.28 -3.78
CA ALA A 70 -6.38 -1.99 -2.61
C ALA A 70 -6.11 -2.96 -1.46
N LYS A 71 -5.98 -4.27 -1.74
CA LYS A 71 -5.60 -5.25 -0.70
C LYS A 71 -4.20 -5.00 -0.14
N LEU A 72 -3.24 -4.66 -1.00
CA LEU A 72 -1.88 -4.38 -0.59
C LEU A 72 -1.81 -3.13 0.32
N GLU A 73 -2.42 -2.02 -0.10
CA GLU A 73 -2.40 -0.77 0.68
C GLU A 73 -3.24 -0.90 1.96
N LEU A 74 -4.33 -1.67 1.95
CA LEU A 74 -5.07 -2.03 3.16
C LEU A 74 -4.20 -2.79 4.17
N LEU A 75 -3.45 -3.80 3.71
CA LEU A 75 -2.54 -4.56 4.57
C LEU A 75 -1.45 -3.67 5.17
N LYS A 76 -0.85 -2.78 4.35
CA LYS A 76 0.18 -1.84 4.83
C LYS A 76 -0.39 -0.84 5.83
N ALA A 77 -1.58 -0.31 5.60
CA ALA A 77 -2.26 0.59 6.53
C ALA A 77 -2.46 -0.08 7.90
N VAL A 78 -3.03 -1.30 7.92
CA VAL A 78 -3.26 -2.06 9.15
C VAL A 78 -1.95 -2.36 9.88
N ARG A 79 -0.91 -2.83 9.16
CA ARG A 79 0.42 -3.10 9.75
C ARG A 79 1.09 -1.86 10.35
N ASN A 80 0.67 -0.67 9.93
CA ASN A 80 1.15 0.61 10.44
C ASN A 80 0.14 1.27 11.41
N GLY A 81 -0.78 0.49 11.96
CA GLY A 81 -1.68 0.90 13.05
C GLY A 81 -2.97 1.58 12.60
N ALA A 82 -3.38 1.47 11.33
CA ALA A 82 -4.71 1.91 10.90
C ALA A 82 -5.79 1.09 11.58
N THR A 83 -6.74 1.76 12.22
CA THR A 83 -7.87 1.07 12.85
C THR A 83 -8.94 0.72 11.82
N LYS A 84 -9.79 -0.24 12.16
CA LYS A 84 -10.96 -0.59 11.37
C LYS A 84 -11.86 0.61 11.11
N GLU A 85 -12.03 1.49 12.09
CA GLU A 85 -12.84 2.69 11.99
C GLU A 85 -12.25 3.66 10.95
N GLU A 86 -10.93 3.89 10.98
CA GLU A 86 -10.25 4.73 9.99
C GLU A 86 -10.41 4.19 8.56
N ILE A 87 -10.28 2.87 8.39
CA ILE A 87 -10.45 2.21 7.08
C ILE A 87 -11.90 2.31 6.59
N VAL A 88 -12.88 2.07 7.48
CA VAL A 88 -14.30 2.19 7.14
C VAL A 88 -14.65 3.63 6.78
N GLU A 89 -14.06 4.62 7.43
CA GLU A 89 -14.23 6.04 7.08
C GLU A 89 -13.72 6.33 5.67
N VAL A 90 -12.53 5.85 5.32
CA VAL A 90 -11.99 5.96 3.94
C VAL A 90 -12.93 5.31 2.93
N PHE A 91 -13.44 4.11 3.20
CA PHE A 91 -14.37 3.43 2.30
C PHE A 91 -15.69 4.19 2.13
N ARG A 92 -16.25 4.75 3.21
CA ARG A 92 -17.45 5.61 3.14
C ARG A 92 -17.19 6.83 2.27
N GLN A 93 -16.03 7.47 2.44
CA GLN A 93 -15.61 8.58 1.59
C GLN A 93 -15.54 8.16 0.12
N GLN A 94 -14.98 6.98 -0.20
CA GLN A 94 -14.91 6.53 -1.60
C GLN A 94 -16.28 6.22 -2.20
N VAL A 95 -17.21 5.67 -1.42
CA VAL A 95 -18.60 5.49 -1.84
C VAL A 95 -19.26 6.85 -2.13
N TRP A 96 -18.97 7.89 -1.34
CA TRP A 96 -19.46 9.24 -1.64
C TRP A 96 -18.88 9.77 -2.95
N MET A 97 -17.57 9.60 -3.17
CA MET A 97 -16.88 10.12 -4.36
C MET A 97 -17.28 9.43 -5.66
N ARG A 98 -17.72 8.17 -5.62
CA ARG A 98 -17.97 7.35 -6.81
C ARG A 98 -19.38 6.77 -6.92
N GLY A 99 -20.17 6.90 -5.87
CA GLY A 99 -21.53 6.38 -5.79
C GLY A 99 -21.65 4.96 -5.22
N ALA A 100 -22.90 4.59 -4.93
CA ALA A 100 -23.28 3.33 -4.30
C ALA A 100 -22.75 2.04 -4.98
N PRO A 101 -22.60 1.95 -6.32
CA PRO A 101 -22.06 0.73 -6.93
C PRO A 101 -20.69 0.31 -6.41
N LEU A 102 -19.86 1.25 -5.92
CA LEU A 102 -18.55 0.92 -5.36
C LEU A 102 -18.62 -0.01 -4.14
N ILE A 103 -19.76 -0.06 -3.43
CA ILE A 103 -19.97 -0.94 -2.28
C ILE A 103 -19.66 -2.40 -2.63
N VAL A 104 -20.00 -2.86 -3.84
CA VAL A 104 -19.75 -4.27 -4.23
C VAL A 104 -18.26 -4.62 -4.31
N LYS A 105 -17.40 -3.61 -4.53
CA LYS A 105 -15.94 -3.74 -4.53
C LYS A 105 -15.35 -3.64 -3.12
N ILE A 106 -15.97 -2.82 -2.26
CA ILE A 106 -15.54 -2.63 -0.87
C ILE A 106 -15.86 -3.86 0.00
N VAL A 107 -17.00 -4.53 -0.20
CA VAL A 107 -17.40 -5.68 0.63
C VAL A 107 -16.33 -6.79 0.68
N PRO A 108 -15.73 -7.23 -0.45
CA PRO A 108 -14.59 -8.15 -0.42
C PRO A 108 -13.38 -7.64 0.38
N LEU A 109 -13.09 -6.34 0.35
CA LEU A 109 -11.98 -5.74 1.11
C LEU A 109 -12.26 -5.74 2.62
N LEU A 110 -13.50 -5.48 3.05
CA LEU A 110 -13.91 -5.61 4.45
C LEU A 110 -13.77 -7.06 4.95
N LYS A 111 -14.18 -8.05 4.14
CA LYS A 111 -13.97 -9.47 4.46
C LYS A 111 -12.49 -9.83 4.54
N PHE A 112 -11.65 -9.18 3.75
CA PHE A 112 -10.20 -9.35 3.82
C PHE A 112 -9.62 -8.71 5.09
N LEU A 113 -10.07 -7.51 5.46
CA LEU A 113 -9.73 -6.85 6.72
C LEU A 113 -10.01 -7.75 7.93
N ASP A 114 -11.22 -8.32 8.00
CA ASP A 114 -11.61 -9.21 9.09
C ASP A 114 -10.75 -10.49 9.18
N LYS A 115 -10.11 -10.91 8.08
CA LYS A 115 -9.19 -12.07 8.06
C LYS A 115 -7.81 -11.69 8.58
N ILE A 116 -7.30 -10.51 8.19
CA ILE A 116 -5.96 -10.07 8.58
C ILE A 116 -5.91 -9.60 10.04
N GLU A 117 -7.01 -9.11 10.62
CA GLU A 117 -7.10 -8.78 12.06
C GLU A 117 -7.08 -10.02 12.98
N LYS A 118 -7.40 -11.20 12.44
CA LYS A 118 -7.48 -12.47 13.18
C LYS A 118 -6.22 -13.33 13.05
N ALA A 119 -5.27 -12.92 12.22
CA ALA A 119 -4.03 -13.63 11.92
C ALA A 119 -2.88 -13.03 12.72
#